data_AF-A0A9W6U9F1-F1
#
_entry.id   AF-A0A9W6U9F1-F1
#
_cell.length_a   1.000
_cell.length_b   1.000
_cell.length_c   1.000
_cell.angle_alpha   90.00
_cell.angle_beta   90.00
_cell.angle_gamma   90.00
#
_symmetry.space_group_name_H-M   'P 1'
#
loop_
_entity.id
_entity.type
_entity.pdbx_description
1 polymer ?
#
loop_
_entity_poly.entity_id
_entity_poly.type
_entity_poly.pdbx_seq_one_letter_code
_entity_poly.pdbx_strand_id
1 'polypeptide(L)' 'MPFAQVVLGPPGSGKTTYCNGMQQFLQANRRDVAVVNMDPANEQLPYVADVDVADMVCLENVMEELDLGPNGGAVVD' A
#
# COMPACT_ATOMS: atom_id res chain seq x y z
N MET A 1 -7.39 -22.50 -7.91
CA MET A 1 -7.84 -21.16 -8.34
C MET A 1 -7.43 -20.16 -7.27
N PRO A 2 -6.75 -19.06 -7.63
CA PRO A 2 -6.45 -18.00 -6.68
C PRO A 2 -7.74 -17.25 -6.31
N PHE A 3 -7.78 -16.74 -5.08
CA PHE A 3 -8.84 -15.88 -4.58
C PHE A 3 -8.21 -14.57 -4.11
N ALA A 4 -8.93 -13.46 -4.29
CA ALA A 4 -8.49 -12.14 -3.85
C ALA A 4 -9.62 -11.44 -3.09
N GLN A 5 -9.23 -10.59 -2.16
CA GLN A 5 -10.13 -9.74 -1.40
C GLN A 5 -9.69 -8.29 -1.57
N VAL A 6 -10.63 -7.43 -1.95
CA VAL A 6 -10.41 -5.98 -1.95
C VAL A 6 -11.00 -5.42 -0.65
N VAL A 7 -10.17 -4.76 0.14
CA VAL A 7 -10.55 -4.20 1.45
C VAL A 7 -10.78 -2.71 1.29
N LEU A 8 -12.04 -2.26 1.42
CA LEU A 8 -12.46 -0.87 1.23
C LEU A 8 -13.13 -0.33 2.50
N GLY A 9 -13.02 0.97 2.72
CA GLY A 9 -13.61 1.64 3.87
C GLY A 9 -13.04 3.05 4.10
N PRO A 10 -13.74 3.90 4.88
CA PRO A 10 -13.28 5.26 5.17
C PRO A 10 -11.97 5.27 5.99
N PRO A 11 -11.28 6.43 6.09
CA PRO A 11 -10.14 6.60 6.99
C PRO A 11 -10.49 6.18 8.42
N GLY A 12 -9.57 5.50 9.10
CA GLY A 12 -9.80 5.01 10.48
C GLY A 12 -10.71 3.79 10.62
N SER A 13 -11.27 3.23 9.54
CA SER A 13 -12.14 2.04 9.60
C SER A 13 -11.41 0.72 9.92
N GLY A 14 -10.09 0.75 10.09
CA GLY A 14 -9.29 -0.42 10.45
C GLY A 14 -8.84 -1.32 9.29
N LYS A 15 -8.84 -0.83 8.04
CA LYS A 15 -8.42 -1.59 6.85
C LYS A 15 -7.03 -2.22 7.00
N THR A 16 -6.05 -1.43 7.42
CA THR A 16 -4.67 -1.89 7.63
C THR A 16 -4.58 -2.95 8.72
N THR A 17 -5.29 -2.75 9.83
CA THR A 17 -5.40 -3.73 10.92
C THR A 17 -6.01 -5.04 10.45
N TYR A 18 -7.05 -4.97 9.62
CA TYR A 18 -7.68 -6.14 9.02
C TYR A 18 -6.70 -6.93 8.14
N CYS A 19 -5.99 -6.26 7.23
CA CYS A 19 -5.01 -6.91 6.36
C CYS A 19 -3.91 -7.61 7.17
N ASN A 20 -3.39 -6.97 8.23
CA ASN A 20 -2.40 -7.58 9.12
C ASN A 20 -2.94 -8.87 9.78
N GLY A 21 -4.11 -8.80 10.41
CA GLY A 21 -4.73 -9.94 11.07
C GLY A 21 -5.07 -11.07 10.10
N MET A 22 -5.54 -10.75 8.89
CA MET A 22 -5.85 -11.73 7.87
C MET A 22 -4.59 -12.44 7.35
N GLN A 23 -3.50 -11.70 7.13
CA GLN A 23 -2.21 -12.27 6.74
C GLN A 23 -1.72 -13.27 7.80
N GLN A 24 -1.69 -12.85 9.07
CA GLN A 24 -1.29 -13.72 10.19
C GLN A 24 -2.19 -14.96 10.30
N PHE A 25 -3.50 -14.80 10.16
CA PHE A 25 -4.45 -15.90 10.21
C PHE A 25 -4.20 -16.92 9.08
N LEU A 26 -4.03 -16.47 7.84
CA LEU A 26 -3.80 -17.35 6.70
C LEU A 26 -2.45 -18.08 6.80
N GLN A 27 -1.39 -17.37 7.22
CA GLN A 27 -0.08 -17.95 7.47
C GLN A 27 -0.13 -19.02 8.58
N ALA A 28 -0.83 -18.75 9.69
CA ALA A 28 -1.03 -19.72 10.77
C ALA A 28 -1.77 -20.99 10.30
N ASN A 29 -2.63 -20.85 9.29
CA ASN A 29 -3.32 -21.96 8.63
C ASN A 29 -2.51 -22.60 7.48
N ARG A 30 -1.22 -22.26 7.34
CA ARG A 30 -0.31 -22.76 6.29
C ARG A 30 -0.83 -22.49 4.87
N ARG A 31 -1.45 -21.31 4.69
CA ARG A 31 -1.89 -20.83 3.38
C ARG A 31 -0.96 -19.72 2.92
N ASP A 32 -0.43 -19.88 1.71
CA ASP A 32 0.29 -18.81 1.05
C ASP A 32 -0.66 -17.63 0.79
N VAL A 33 -0.21 -16.44 1.15
CA VAL A 33 -0.95 -15.19 1.01
C VAL A 33 0.03 -14.10 0.62
N ALA A 34 -0.39 -13.25 -0.31
CA ALA A 34 0.29 -12.01 -0.63
C ALA A 34 -0.60 -10.83 -0.24
N VAL A 35 -0.01 -9.79 0.34
CA VAL A 35 -0.69 -8.53 0.67
C VAL A 35 -0.17 -7.43 -0.23
N VAL A 36 -1.09 -6.74 -0.90
CA VAL A 36 -0.79 -5.62 -1.79
C VAL A 36 -1.30 -4.35 -1.13
N ASN A 37 -0.40 -3.42 -0.79
CA ASN A 37 -0.77 -2.08 -0.36
C ASN A 37 -1.06 -1.20 -1.59
N MET A 38 -2.27 -0.66 -1.66
CA MET A 38 -2.71 0.24 -2.73
C MET A 38 -2.90 1.67 -2.24
N ASP A 39 -2.56 1.97 -0.99
CA ASP A 39 -2.67 3.30 -0.40
C ASP A 39 -1.27 3.95 -0.32
N PRO A 40 -0.94 4.90 -1.22
CA PRO A 40 0.38 5.54 -1.25
C PRO A 40 0.63 6.44 -0.03
N ALA A 41 -0.43 6.85 0.69
CA ALA A 41 -0.31 7.71 1.87
C ALA A 41 -0.13 6.92 3.17
N ASN A 42 -0.02 5.59 3.09
CA ASN A 42 0.11 4.72 4.26
C ASN A 42 1.58 4.49 4.62
N GLU A 43 2.17 5.45 5.33
CA GLU A 43 3.62 5.52 5.57
C GLU A 43 4.19 4.40 6.47
N GLN A 44 3.35 3.79 7.33
CA GLN A 44 3.80 2.80 8.30
C GLN A 44 2.82 1.62 8.38
N LEU A 45 3.04 0.64 7.50
CA LEU A 45 2.38 -0.65 7.61
C LEU A 45 2.92 -1.43 8.81
N PRO A 46 2.06 -1.98 9.68
CA PRO A 46 2.49 -2.82 10.80
C PRO A 46 2.86 -4.26 10.36
N TYR A 47 3.05 -4.49 9.06
CA TYR A 47 3.38 -5.76 8.44
C TYR A 47 4.09 -5.51 7.10
N VAL A 48 4.76 -6.55 6.58
CA VAL A 48 5.41 -6.49 5.27
C VAL A 48 4.37 -6.76 4.19
N ALA A 49 4.12 -5.77 3.33
CA ALA A 49 3.39 -5.97 2.09
C ALA A 49 4.33 -6.58 1.03
N ASP A 50 3.80 -7.48 0.21
CA ASP A 50 4.54 -8.10 -0.88
C ASP A 50 4.65 -7.17 -2.10
N VAL A 51 3.70 -6.24 -2.22
CA VAL A 51 3.69 -5.18 -3.23
C VAL A 51 3.18 -3.91 -2.55
N ASP A 52 3.92 -2.81 -2.69
CA ASP A 52 3.47 -1.48 -2.29
C ASP A 52 3.43 -0.56 -3.52
N VAL A 53 2.30 0.13 -3.69
CA VAL A 53 2.19 1.13 -4.75
C VAL A 53 3.10 2.33 -4.50
N ALA A 54 3.44 2.65 -3.25
CA ALA A 54 4.38 3.71 -2.92
C ALA A 54 5.77 3.46 -3.54
N ASP A 55 6.21 2.21 -3.61
CA ASP A 55 7.48 1.83 -4.26
C ASP A 55 7.43 1.97 -5.79
N MET A 56 6.22 1.94 -6.38
CA MET A 56 6.00 2.09 -7.82
C MET A 56 5.77 3.56 -8.20
N VAL A 57 5.28 4.37 -7.27
CA VAL A 57 5.08 5.81 -7.41
C VAL A 57 6.35 6.52 -6.91
N CYS A 58 7.48 6.30 -7.57
CA CYS A 58 8.65 7.15 -7.36
C CYS A 58 8.28 8.59 -7.73
N LEU A 59 8.25 9.48 -6.74
CA LEU A 59 8.08 10.93 -6.89
C LEU A 59 9.01 11.49 -7.99
N GLU A 60 10.19 10.87 -8.13
CA GLU A 60 11.22 11.16 -9.15
C GLU A 60 10.70 10.99 -10.58
N ASN A 61 9.93 9.92 -10.86
CA ASN A 61 9.34 9.68 -12.18
C ASN A 61 8.25 10.71 -12.50
N VAL A 62 7.49 11.13 -11.49
CA VAL A 62 6.47 12.19 -11.65
C VAL A 62 7.12 13.55 -11.90
N MET A 63 8.24 13.83 -11.24
CA MET A 63 9.01 15.05 -11.45
C MET A 63 9.66 15.10 -12.84
N GLU A 64 10.16 13.97 -13.35
CA GLU A 64 10.71 13.85 -14.71
C GLU A 64 9.63 13.88 -15.81
N GLU A 65 8.50 13.17 -15.63
CA GLU A 65 7.43 13.14 -16.65
C GLU A 65 6.62 14.45 -16.73
N LEU A 66 6.53 15.20 -15.63
CA LEU A 66 5.78 16.47 -15.56
C LEU A 66 6.68 17.71 -15.61
N ASP A 67 8.00 17.56 -15.78
CA ASP A 67 9.00 18.64 -15.81
C ASP A 67 8.92 19.57 -14.58
N LEU A 68 8.59 18.98 -13.42
CA LEU A 68 8.46 19.71 -12.17
C LEU A 68 9.84 19.86 -11.54
N GLY A 69 10.39 21.07 -11.58
CA GLY A 69 11.66 21.41 -10.93
C GLY A 69 11.63 21.09 -9.42
N PRO A 70 12.77 21.20 -8.70
CA PRO A 70 12.93 20.73 -7.31
C PRO A 70 11.96 21.34 -6.29
N ASN A 71 11.25 22.41 -6.64
CA ASN A 71 10.22 23.05 -5.82
C ASN A 71 8.78 22.57 -6.13
N GLY A 72 8.58 21.73 -7.15
CA GLY A 72 7.27 21.27 -7.61
C GLY A 72 6.69 20.08 -6.83
N GLY A 73 7.53 19.32 -6.11
CA GLY A 73 7.10 18.20 -5.26
C GLY A 73 6.64 18.59 -3.86
N ALA A 74 6.77 19.86 -3.46
CA ALA A 74 6.50 20.34 -2.09
C ALA A 74 5.20 21.15 -1.96
N VAL A 75 4.43 21.33 -3.04
CA VAL A 75 3.19 22.14 -3.05
C VAL A 75 2.02 21.32 -3.58
N VAL A 76 1.75 20.18 -2.94
CA VAL A 76 0.38 19.65 -2.89
C VAL A 76 0.23 19.00 -1.51
N ASP A 77 -0.24 19.82 -0.57
CA ASP A 77 -0.87 19.38 0.68
C ASP A 77 -2.22 18.72 0.34
#